data_AF-A0A6G1DGP3-F1
#
_entry.id   AF-A0A6G1DGP3-F1
#
_cell.length_a   1.000
_cell.length_b   1.000
_cell.length_c   1.000
_cell.angle_alpha   90.00
_cell.angle_beta   90.00
_cell.angle_gamma   90.00
#
_symmetry.space_group_name_H-M   'P 1'
#
loop_
_entity.id
_entity.type
_entity.pdbx_description
1 polymer ?
#
loop_
_entity_poly.entity_id
_entity_poly.type
_entity_poly.pdbx_seq_one_letter_code
_entity_poly.pdbx_strand_id
1 'polypeptide(L)'
;MNVRLLCFDAEWTLYEQVAVAAMDCQRLDVAKDCVGVLSKQFPGSMRVGRLEALLFEAKGEWADAERSYALILENNPFDQIVHKRKIAIAKAQGDMALAVEYLNKYLELSAISQLTKGRNREEESSELQSLAAEALLKDYKQRAPLKEALVTNLLKNMKLS
;
A
#
# COMPACT_ATOMS: atom_id res chain seq x y z
N MET A 1 23.44 -21.36 -15.28
CA MET A 1 23.12 -20.16 -14.48
C MET A 1 24.01 -19.03 -14.97
N ASN A 2 23.44 -17.96 -15.54
CA ASN A 2 24.17 -16.97 -16.34
C ASN A 2 24.58 -15.77 -15.49
N VAL A 3 25.89 -15.59 -15.24
CA VAL A 3 26.46 -14.55 -14.36
C VAL A 3 26.10 -13.13 -14.81
N ARG A 4 25.77 -12.93 -16.10
CA ARG A 4 25.29 -11.66 -16.65
C ARG A 4 23.94 -11.20 -16.10
N LEU A 5 23.02 -12.13 -15.79
CA LEU A 5 21.71 -11.76 -15.22
C LEU A 5 21.85 -11.27 -13.77
N LEU A 6 22.75 -11.88 -12.98
CA LEU A 6 22.99 -11.49 -11.59
C LEU A 6 23.60 -10.09 -11.47
N CYS A 7 24.51 -9.72 -12.37
CA CYS A 7 25.13 -8.39 -12.38
C CYS A 7 24.15 -7.31 -12.86
N PHE A 8 23.28 -7.65 -13.82
CA PHE A 8 22.26 -6.74 -14.35
C PHE A 8 21.25 -6.33 -13.27
N ASP A 9 20.73 -7.28 -12.48
CA ASP A 9 19.82 -6.95 -11.37
C ASP A 9 20.51 -6.17 -10.24
N ALA A 10 21.82 -6.39 -10.04
CA ALA A 10 22.61 -5.71 -9.02
C ALA A 10 22.82 -4.22 -9.35
N GLU A 11 23.04 -3.88 -10.63
CA GLU A 11 23.23 -2.49 -11.07
C GLU A 11 22.00 -1.63 -10.78
N TRP A 12 20.80 -2.08 -11.18
CA TRP A 12 19.57 -1.31 -10.96
C TRP A 12 19.22 -1.22 -9.47
N THR A 13 19.44 -2.30 -8.73
CA THR A 13 19.27 -2.29 -7.27
C THR A 13 20.19 -1.27 -6.60
N LEU A 14 21.42 -1.11 -7.10
CA LEU A 14 22.35 -0.10 -6.59
C LEU A 14 21.82 1.32 -6.85
N TYR A 15 21.29 1.61 -8.04
CA TYR A 15 20.66 2.91 -8.31
C TYR A 15 19.51 3.22 -7.36
N GLU A 16 18.66 2.23 -7.05
CA GLU A 16 17.57 2.43 -6.09
C GLU A 16 18.10 2.71 -4.67
N GLN A 17 19.09 1.95 -4.21
CA GLN A 17 19.70 2.14 -2.90
C GLN A 17 20.38 3.51 -2.77
N VAL A 18 21.11 3.94 -3.81
CA VAL A 18 21.73 5.26 -3.86
C VAL A 18 20.66 6.35 -3.87
N ALA A 19 19.57 6.18 -4.63
CA ALA A 19 18.48 7.15 -4.62
C ALA A 19 17.87 7.33 -3.22
N VAL A 20 17.59 6.23 -2.51
CA VAL A 20 17.06 6.28 -1.14
C VAL A 20 18.05 6.93 -0.18
N ALA A 21 19.31 6.50 -0.19
CA ALA A 21 20.34 7.09 0.68
C ALA A 21 20.57 8.59 0.38
N ALA A 22 20.48 8.99 -0.88
CA ALA A 22 20.60 10.39 -1.29
C ALA A 22 19.41 11.23 -0.78
N MET A 23 18.18 10.69 -0.82
CA MET A 23 17.00 11.35 -0.24
C MET A 23 17.15 11.55 1.27
N ASP A 24 17.61 10.52 2.00
CA ASP A 24 17.86 10.60 3.44
C ASP A 24 18.94 11.64 3.78
N CYS A 25 19.94 11.80 2.90
CA CYS A 25 20.99 12.81 3.01
C CYS A 25 20.59 14.19 2.43
N GLN A 26 19.34 14.40 1.99
CA GLN A 26 18.88 15.63 1.33
C GLN A 26 19.68 16.03 0.07
N ARG A 27 20.32 15.05 -0.58
CA ARG A 27 20.97 15.17 -1.89
C ARG A 27 19.98 14.85 -3.01
N LEU A 28 18.97 15.69 -3.13
CA LEU A 28 17.84 15.48 -4.06
C LEU A 28 18.24 15.54 -5.54
N ASP A 29 19.36 16.20 -5.84
CA ASP A 29 20.02 16.19 -7.15
C ASP A 29 20.42 14.77 -7.57
N VAL A 30 21.17 14.07 -6.71
CA VAL A 30 21.64 12.71 -6.96
C VAL A 30 20.45 11.74 -7.01
N ALA A 31 19.51 11.88 -6.08
CA ALA A 31 18.30 11.06 -6.08
C ALA A 31 17.50 11.20 -7.39
N LYS A 32 17.33 12.42 -7.89
CA LYS A 32 16.65 12.69 -9.15
C LYS A 32 17.36 12.06 -10.34
N ASP A 33 18.69 12.13 -10.39
CA ASP A 33 19.46 11.52 -11.48
C ASP A 33 19.33 9.99 -11.47
N CYS A 34 19.46 9.35 -10.30
CA CYS A 34 19.29 7.90 -10.16
C CYS A 34 17.88 7.46 -10.56
N VAL A 35 16.84 8.14 -10.08
CA VAL A 35 15.44 7.84 -10.44
C VAL A 35 15.20 8.08 -11.93
N GLY A 36 15.79 9.12 -12.52
CA GLY A 36 15.68 9.41 -13.95
C GLY A 36 16.30 8.33 -14.84
N VAL A 37 17.43 7.75 -14.42
CA VAL A 37 18.03 6.59 -15.09
C VAL A 37 17.10 5.37 -15.00
N LEU A 38 16.57 5.07 -13.81
CA LEU A 38 15.66 3.95 -13.59
C LEU A 38 14.36 4.09 -14.39
N SER A 39 13.79 5.29 -14.45
CA SER A 39 12.53 5.56 -15.17
C SER A 39 12.68 5.38 -16.69
N LYS A 40 13.84 5.75 -17.25
CA LYS A 40 14.17 5.48 -18.67
C LYS A 40 14.34 3.99 -18.95
N GLN A 41 14.97 3.26 -18.04
CA GLN A 41 15.22 1.83 -18.22
C GLN A 41 13.95 0.99 -18.03
N PHE A 42 13.08 1.39 -17.10
CA PHE A 42 11.89 0.63 -16.71
C PHE A 42 10.63 1.52 -16.74
N PRO A 43 10.22 2.00 -17.93
CA PRO A 43 9.04 2.85 -18.05
C PRO A 43 7.79 2.13 -17.55
N GLY A 44 6.99 2.81 -16.73
CA GLY A 44 5.77 2.26 -16.14
C GLY A 44 5.98 1.25 -15.00
N SER A 45 7.22 1.05 -14.53
CA SER A 45 7.50 0.16 -13.40
C SER A 45 6.90 0.69 -12.10
N MET A 46 6.07 -0.11 -11.44
CA MET A 46 5.51 0.21 -10.11
C MET A 46 6.59 0.37 -9.03
N ARG A 47 7.75 -0.28 -9.21
CA ARG A 47 8.89 -0.14 -8.29
C ARG A 47 9.54 1.24 -8.46
N VAL A 48 9.73 1.68 -9.70
CA VAL A 48 10.26 3.03 -10.00
C VAL A 48 9.25 4.11 -9.62
N GLY A 49 7.95 3.92 -9.89
CA GLY A 49 6.91 4.86 -9.50
C GLY A 49 6.84 5.08 -7.97
N ARG A 50 7.14 4.04 -7.17
CA ARG A 50 7.28 4.20 -5.70
C ARG A 50 8.49 5.06 -5.32
N LEU A 51 9.62 4.93 -6.02
CA LEU A 51 10.80 5.78 -5.80
C LEU A 51 10.56 7.23 -6.23
N GLU A 52 9.85 7.45 -7.33
CA GLU A 52 9.40 8.78 -7.76
C GLU A 52 8.51 9.43 -6.70
N ALA A 53 7.55 8.69 -6.14
CA ALA A 53 6.72 9.15 -5.03
C ALA A 53 7.54 9.52 -3.78
N LEU A 54 8.53 8.70 -3.40
CA LEU A 54 9.43 9.00 -2.30
C LEU A 54 10.26 10.27 -2.55
N LEU A 55 10.66 10.53 -3.80
CA LEU A 55 11.37 11.75 -4.17
C LEU A 55 10.48 12.99 -4.04
N PHE A 56 9.20 12.89 -4.41
CA PHE A 56 8.23 13.96 -4.14
C PHE A 56 8.09 14.24 -2.64
N GLU A 57 8.01 13.19 -1.81
CA GLU A 57 8.01 13.35 -0.35
C GLU A 57 9.28 14.05 0.16
N ALA A 58 10.46 13.63 -0.30
CA ALA A 58 11.74 14.19 0.14
C ALA A 58 11.88 15.68 -0.21
N LYS A 59 11.21 16.15 -1.25
CA LYS A 59 11.12 17.57 -1.65
C LYS A 59 10.04 18.36 -0.89
N GLY A 60 9.14 17.69 -0.17
CA GLY A 60 7.94 18.31 0.40
C GLY A 60 6.84 18.58 -0.62
N GLU A 61 6.90 17.97 -1.81
CA GLU A 61 5.89 18.06 -2.87
C GLU A 61 4.75 17.06 -2.59
N TRP A 62 4.05 17.27 -1.48
CA TRP A 62 3.10 16.29 -0.93
C TRP A 62 1.95 15.93 -1.89
N ALA A 63 1.45 16.91 -2.64
CA ALA A 63 0.33 16.70 -3.57
C ALA A 63 0.72 15.80 -4.76
N ASP A 64 1.98 15.85 -5.20
CA ASP A 64 2.50 14.97 -6.23
C ASP A 64 2.73 13.56 -5.67
N ALA A 65 3.32 13.44 -4.47
CA ALA A 65 3.49 12.16 -3.78
C ALA A 65 2.15 11.43 -3.59
N GLU A 66 1.12 12.16 -3.13
CA GLU A 66 -0.22 11.61 -2.89
C GLU A 66 -0.88 11.12 -4.20
N ARG A 67 -0.72 11.87 -5.30
CA ARG A 67 -1.20 11.44 -6.63
C ARG A 67 -0.50 10.17 -7.11
N SER A 68 0.82 10.09 -6.97
CA SER A 68 1.58 8.88 -7.31
C SER A 68 1.13 7.69 -6.48
N TYR A 69 0.90 7.87 -5.18
CA TYR A 69 0.40 6.81 -4.31
C TYR A 69 -1.02 6.38 -4.62
N ALA A 70 -1.91 7.31 -4.98
CA ALA A 70 -3.26 6.96 -5.44
C ALA A 70 -3.20 6.05 -6.68
N LEU A 71 -2.40 6.40 -7.68
CA LEU A 71 -2.22 5.57 -8.88
C LEU A 71 -1.65 4.18 -8.56
N ILE A 72 -0.73 4.07 -7.60
CA ILE A 72 -0.21 2.77 -7.17
C ILE A 72 -1.30 1.92 -6.50
N LEU A 73 -2.15 2.55 -5.68
CA LEU A 73 -3.24 1.87 -5.00
C LEU A 73 -4.40 1.50 -5.92
N GLU A 74 -4.61 2.21 -7.03
CA GLU A 74 -5.55 1.80 -8.08
C GLU A 74 -5.14 0.45 -8.69
N ASN A 75 -3.82 0.24 -8.88
CA ASN A 75 -3.28 -1.02 -9.41
C ASN A 75 -3.21 -2.13 -8.35
N ASN A 76 -2.83 -1.79 -7.12
CA ASN A 76 -2.78 -2.72 -5.99
C ASN A 76 -3.33 -2.07 -4.71
N PRO A 77 -4.63 -2.25 -4.42
CA PRO A 77 -5.27 -1.67 -3.24
C PRO A 77 -4.67 -2.14 -1.91
N PHE A 78 -3.96 -3.27 -1.91
CA PHE A 78 -3.36 -3.91 -0.73
C PHE A 78 -1.86 -3.64 -0.60
N ASP A 79 -1.28 -2.68 -1.35
CA ASP A 79 0.13 -2.32 -1.20
C ASP A 79 0.39 -1.69 0.19
N GLN A 80 0.89 -2.52 1.11
CA GLN A 80 1.16 -2.15 2.50
C GLN A 80 2.24 -1.08 2.62
N ILE A 81 3.17 -1.00 1.66
CA ILE A 81 4.24 0.00 1.68
C ILE A 81 3.62 1.37 1.44
N VAL A 82 2.76 1.50 0.43
CA VAL A 82 2.11 2.76 0.10
C VAL A 82 1.22 3.26 1.24
N HIS A 83 0.39 2.38 1.83
CA HIS A 83 -0.43 2.78 2.99
C HIS A 83 0.41 3.29 4.16
N LYS A 84 1.55 2.65 4.46
CA LYS A 84 2.49 3.14 5.49
C LYS A 84 3.10 4.50 5.12
N ARG A 85 3.42 4.74 3.85
CA ARG A 85 3.94 6.04 3.39
C ARG A 85 2.90 7.15 3.52
N LYS A 86 1.63 6.92 3.15
CA LYS A 86 0.55 7.90 3.34
C LYS A 86 0.39 8.33 4.81
N ILE A 87 0.49 7.37 5.74
CA ILE A 87 0.50 7.67 7.19
C ILE A 87 1.71 8.55 7.54
N ALA A 88 2.89 8.25 7.01
CA ALA A 88 4.10 9.03 7.25
C ALA A 88 3.98 10.47 6.72
N ILE A 89 3.41 10.67 5.52
CA ILE A 89 3.14 12.00 4.95
C ILE A 89 2.22 12.81 5.86
N ALA A 90 1.06 12.24 6.23
CA ALA A 90 0.09 12.93 7.08
C ALA A 90 0.73 13.36 8.42
N LYS A 91 1.56 12.48 9.01
CA LYS A 91 2.35 12.81 10.20
C LYS A 91 3.37 13.93 9.96
N ALA A 92 4.08 13.92 8.84
CA ALA A 92 5.08 14.93 8.50
C ALA A 92 4.45 16.32 8.28
N GLN A 93 3.22 16.36 7.77
CA GLN A 93 2.43 17.59 7.62
C GLN A 93 1.81 18.10 8.94
N GLY A 94 1.85 17.30 10.01
CA GLY A 94 1.20 17.61 11.28
C GLY A 94 -0.31 17.36 11.31
N ASP A 95 -0.88 16.78 10.25
CA ASP A 95 -2.30 16.41 10.20
C ASP A 95 -2.52 15.06 10.91
N MET A 96 -2.62 15.14 12.23
CA MET A 96 -2.82 13.96 13.07
C MET A 96 -4.20 13.31 12.86
N ALA A 97 -5.21 14.08 12.45
CA ALA A 97 -6.53 13.55 12.17
C ALA A 97 -6.49 12.64 10.93
N LEU A 98 -5.88 13.12 9.85
CA LEU A 98 -5.68 12.34 8.63
C LEU A 98 -4.77 11.12 8.86
N ALA A 99 -3.73 11.27 9.67
CA ALA A 99 -2.85 10.15 10.01
C ALA A 99 -3.62 9.02 10.73
N VAL A 100 -4.53 9.35 11.65
CA VAL A 100 -5.40 8.38 12.34
C VAL A 100 -6.37 7.72 11.36
N GLU A 101 -6.95 8.48 10.44
CA GLU A 101 -7.81 7.92 9.39
C GLU A 101 -7.06 6.89 8.54
N TYR A 102 -5.86 7.24 8.06
CA TYR A 102 -5.05 6.32 7.26
C TYR A 102 -4.56 5.10 8.06
N LEU A 103 -4.27 5.25 9.35
CA LEU A 103 -3.94 4.14 10.24
C LEU A 103 -5.10 3.15 10.36
N ASN A 104 -6.32 3.63 10.59
CA ASN A 104 -7.50 2.77 10.65
C ASN A 104 -7.69 2.00 9.34
N LYS A 105 -7.61 2.69 8.21
CA LYS A 105 -7.70 2.06 6.88
C LYS A 105 -6.60 1.02 6.65
N TYR A 106 -5.37 1.30 7.05
CA TYR A 106 -4.27 0.34 6.95
C TYR A 106 -4.53 -0.92 7.78
N LEU A 107 -5.04 -0.78 9.00
CA LEU A 107 -5.37 -1.92 9.86
C LEU A 107 -6.46 -2.78 9.25
N GLU A 108 -7.53 -2.18 8.74
CA GLU A 108 -8.62 -2.88 8.04
C GLU A 108 -8.09 -3.67 6.84
N LEU A 109 -7.30 -3.05 5.97
CA LEU A 109 -6.72 -3.69 4.79
C LEU A 109 -5.72 -4.78 5.14
N SER A 110 -4.95 -4.59 6.21
CA SER A 110 -4.00 -5.61 6.69
C SER A 110 -4.73 -6.86 7.17
N ALA A 111 -5.85 -6.71 7.88
CA ALA A 111 -6.69 -7.82 8.32
C ALA A 111 -7.29 -8.57 7.12
N ILE A 112 -7.83 -7.83 6.14
CA ILE A 112 -8.37 -8.41 4.90
C ILE A 112 -7.28 -9.17 4.13
N SER A 113 -6.06 -8.61 4.01
CA SER A 113 -4.94 -9.25 3.32
C SER A 113 -4.52 -10.58 3.96
N GLN A 114 -4.59 -10.70 5.28
CA GLN A 114 -4.31 -11.96 5.97
C GLN A 114 -5.42 -13.00 5.72
N LEU A 115 -6.68 -12.57 5.70
CA LEU A 115 -7.81 -13.45 5.40
C LEU A 115 -7.81 -13.95 3.95
N THR A 116 -7.33 -13.15 2.99
CA THR A 116 -7.24 -13.57 1.58
C THR A 116 -6.05 -14.47 1.31
N LYS A 117 -4.91 -14.28 1.99
CA LYS A 117 -3.75 -15.19 1.89
C LYS A 117 -4.00 -16.57 2.46
N GLY A 118 -4.91 -16.70 3.44
CA GLY A 118 -5.32 -17.98 4.03
C GLY A 118 -6.20 -18.86 3.12
N ARG A 119 -6.56 -18.42 1.90
CA ARG A 119 -7.61 -19.05 1.07
C ARG A 119 -7.11 -19.76 -0.20
N ASN A 120 -5.81 -20.06 -0.29
CA ASN A 120 -5.26 -20.91 -1.37
C ASN A 120 -5.39 -22.42 -1.09
N ARG A 121 -6.24 -22.83 -0.16
CA ARG A 121 -6.77 -24.19 -0.08
C ARG A 121 -8.29 -24.10 0.06
N GLU A 122 -8.96 -24.90 -0.74
CA GLU A 122 -10.35 -25.34 -0.63
C GLU A 122 -11.43 -24.48 -1.32
N GLU A 123 -11.90 -25.06 -2.43
CA GLU A 123 -13.11 -24.75 -3.21
C GLU A 123 -14.43 -24.93 -2.41
N GLU A 124 -14.42 -25.08 -1.07
CA GLU A 124 -15.61 -25.19 -0.21
C GLU A 124 -16.21 -23.81 0.17
N SER A 125 -16.07 -22.82 -0.71
CA SER A 125 -16.04 -21.42 -0.26
C SER A 125 -17.41 -20.71 -0.13
N SER A 126 -18.53 -21.23 -0.63
CA SER A 126 -19.79 -20.45 -0.61
C SER A 126 -20.54 -20.52 0.73
N GLU A 127 -20.69 -21.72 1.30
CA GLU A 127 -21.45 -21.94 2.54
C GLU A 127 -20.67 -21.45 3.77
N LEU A 128 -19.36 -21.70 3.82
CA LEU A 128 -18.49 -21.23 4.90
C LEU A 128 -18.39 -19.70 4.93
N GLN A 129 -18.42 -19.03 3.78
CA GLN A 129 -18.46 -17.56 3.72
C GLN A 129 -19.75 -17.00 4.33
N SER A 130 -20.90 -17.61 4.05
CA SER A 130 -22.18 -17.17 4.63
C SER A 130 -22.20 -17.41 6.15
N LEU A 131 -21.72 -18.57 6.59
CA LEU A 131 -21.69 -18.92 8.01
C LEU A 131 -20.69 -18.06 8.80
N ALA A 132 -19.53 -17.74 8.22
CA ALA A 132 -18.54 -16.86 8.83
C ALA A 132 -19.04 -15.40 8.89
N ALA A 133 -19.72 -14.91 7.85
CA ALA A 133 -20.34 -13.59 7.87
C ALA A 133 -21.43 -13.47 8.94
N GLU A 134 -22.24 -14.53 9.13
CA GLU A 134 -23.25 -14.59 10.20
C GLU A 134 -22.63 -14.67 11.60
N ALA A 135 -21.57 -15.47 11.78
CA ALA A 135 -20.85 -15.57 13.04
C ALA A 135 -20.19 -14.23 13.43
N LEU A 136 -19.56 -13.55 12.47
CA LEU A 136 -18.96 -12.22 12.66
C LEU A 136 -20.01 -11.17 12.99
N LEU A 137 -21.15 -11.18 12.29
CA LEU A 137 -22.25 -10.27 12.59
C LEU A 137 -22.76 -10.49 14.02
N LYS A 138 -22.88 -11.74 14.48
CA LYS A 138 -23.37 -12.06 15.82
C LYS A 138 -22.40 -11.63 16.93
N ASP A 139 -21.10 -11.88 16.78
CA ASP A 139 -20.09 -11.45 17.75
C ASP A 139 -19.97 -9.92 17.80
N TYR A 140 -20.06 -9.25 16.64
CA TYR A 140 -19.98 -7.80 16.58
C TYR A 140 -21.22 -7.11 17.16
N LYS A 141 -22.43 -7.66 16.97
CA LYS A 141 -23.65 -7.18 17.65
C LYS A 141 -23.53 -7.25 19.18
N GLN A 142 -22.88 -8.29 19.71
CA GLN A 142 -22.68 -8.44 21.14
C GLN A 142 -21.62 -7.48 21.69
N ARG A 143 -20.53 -7.25 20.95
CA ARG A 143 -19.41 -6.40 21.41
C ARG A 143 -19.61 -4.91 21.13
N ALA A 144 -20.32 -4.56 20.07
CA ALA A 144 -20.47 -3.18 19.60
C ALA A 144 -21.86 -2.92 18.96
N PRO A 145 -22.96 -2.97 19.74
CA PRO A 145 -24.33 -2.86 19.22
C PRO A 145 -24.60 -1.55 18.48
N LEU A 146 -23.95 -0.45 18.86
CA LEU A 146 -24.12 0.87 18.20
C LEU A 146 -23.57 0.92 16.76
N LYS A 147 -22.75 -0.06 16.35
CA LYS A 147 -22.12 -0.11 15.02
C LYS A 147 -22.72 -1.18 14.10
N GLU A 148 -23.83 -1.81 14.52
CA GLU A 148 -24.51 -2.88 13.80
C GLU A 148 -24.95 -2.47 12.38
N ALA A 149 -25.48 -1.25 12.23
CA ALA A 149 -25.93 -0.74 10.94
C ALA A 149 -24.79 -0.63 9.92
N LEU A 150 -23.58 -0.28 10.38
CA LEU A 150 -22.40 -0.11 9.53
C LEU A 150 -21.91 -1.47 9.00
N VAL A 151 -21.81 -2.47 9.88
CA VAL A 151 -21.37 -3.82 9.53
C VAL A 151 -22.39 -4.52 8.64
N THR A 152 -23.68 -4.33 8.91
CA THR A 152 -24.75 -4.90 8.07
C THR A 152 -24.71 -4.34 6.65
N ASN A 153 -24.44 -3.05 6.49
CA ASN A 153 -24.29 -2.43 5.16
C ASN A 153 -22.99 -2.89 4.46
N LEU A 154 -21.88 -3.02 5.19
CA LEU A 154 -20.63 -3.54 4.64
C LEU A 154 -20.80 -4.97 4.10
N LEU A 155 -21.43 -5.86 4.87
CA LEU A 155 -21.67 -7.25 4.47
C LEU A 155 -22.64 -7.37 3.28
N LYS A 156 -23.67 -6.50 3.21
CA LYS A 156 -24.56 -6.43 2.04
C LYS A 156 -23.82 -6.00 0.78
N ASN A 157 -22.91 -5.04 0.91
CA ASN A 157 -22.09 -4.56 -0.22
C ASN A 157 -20.99 -5.56 -0.63
N MET A 158 -20.67 -6.53 0.22
CA MET A 158 -19.77 -7.64 -0.10
C MET A 158 -20.48 -8.80 -0.82
N LYS A 159 -21.81 -8.95 -0.67
CA LYS A 159 -22.63 -9.82 -1.52
C LYS A 159 -22.96 -9.08 -2.83
N LEU A 160 -21.94 -8.82 -3.65
CA LEU A 160 -22.17 -8.43 -5.05
C LEU A 160 -22.67 -9.66 -5.81
N SER A 161 -23.64 -9.41 -6.71
CA SER A 161 -24.39 -10.32 -7.58
C SER A 161 -23.68 -11.58 -8.07
#